data_AF-A0A2N5VDH5-F1
#
_entry.id   AF-A0A2N5VDH5-F1
#
_cell.length_a   1.000
_cell.length_b   1.000
_cell.length_c   1.000
_cell.angle_alpha   90.00
_cell.angle_beta   90.00
_cell.angle_gamma   90.00
#
_symmetry.space_group_name_H-M   'P 1'
#
loop_
_entity.id
_entity.type
_entity.pdbx_description
1 polymer ?
#
loop_
_entity_poly.entity_id
_entity_poly.type
_entity_poly.pdbx_seq_one_letter_code
_entity_poly.pdbx_strand_id
1 'polypeptide(L)'
;MSESAKNPTTAPSESTESTHVVPESILQLQGLIYQNFRRLRKKFDPYVLWDPTYPVGSVKTNREAWNEALNKLQFNILPLLRQQINTLPKLLNPSELREDMNGSKLRLMTEIQSELDQSTNHLLSILSVHRHKSDTSPPQADDPDLQEFKQFRCRAVSLQLEYLNHQLYFIFRFCSSSMREFKKPTNVLSHSHQNRRCGIVERTTLVADAMDKVIKCITSHEFILIQENWAKEVSSHDNQITELSQLIHQATNPPEPEANGKPSGQLARSLSKHALPLAQSLIPAIKLSRLFFKNIIELLR
;
A
#
# COMPACT_ATOMS: atom_id res chain seq x y z
N MET A 1 70.49 51.47 25.42
CA MET A 1 71.15 50.24 24.91
C MET A 1 70.82 49.15 25.93
N SER A 2 69.71 48.43 25.75
CA SER A 2 69.58 47.18 24.96
C SER A 2 70.28 46.02 25.71
N GLU A 3 69.69 44.86 26.00
CA GLU A 3 68.65 44.10 25.30
C GLU A 3 68.10 43.01 26.26
N SER A 4 66.78 42.82 26.26
CA SER A 4 66.09 41.72 26.95
C SER A 4 65.68 40.70 25.89
N ALA A 5 66.31 39.52 25.91
CA ALA A 5 66.03 38.44 24.97
C ALA A 5 64.72 37.72 25.34
N LYS A 6 63.68 37.91 24.52
CA LYS A 6 62.48 37.06 24.50
C LYS A 6 62.63 36.01 23.40
N ASN A 7 62.71 34.75 23.79
CA ASN A 7 62.48 33.62 22.88
C ASN A 7 60.96 33.43 22.71
N PRO A 8 60.44 33.25 21.48
CA PRO A 8 59.04 32.93 21.28
C PRO A 8 58.81 31.41 21.40
N THR A 9 57.90 31.05 22.30
CA THR A 9 57.31 29.71 22.42
C THR A 9 56.47 29.41 21.18
N THR A 10 56.82 28.34 20.48
CA THR A 10 56.08 27.76 19.35
C THR A 10 54.66 27.39 19.79
N ALA A 11 53.66 28.01 19.16
CA ALA A 11 52.26 27.59 19.27
C ALA A 11 52.02 26.33 18.43
N PRO A 12 51.28 25.32 18.93
CA PRO A 12 50.82 24.22 18.09
C PRO A 12 49.69 24.70 17.18
N SER A 13 49.79 24.37 15.90
CA SER A 13 48.76 24.60 14.90
C SER A 13 47.46 23.88 15.29
N GLU A 14 46.44 24.63 15.68
CA GLU A 14 45.08 24.11 15.80
C GLU A 14 44.56 23.76 14.40
N SER A 15 44.54 22.45 14.10
CA SER A 15 43.75 21.91 13.00
C SER A 15 42.28 22.17 13.31
N THR A 16 41.66 23.06 12.55
CA THR A 16 40.23 23.31 12.62
C THR A 16 39.49 22.10 12.07
N GLU A 17 39.12 21.17 12.96
CA GLU A 17 38.17 20.11 12.66
C GLU A 17 36.79 20.77 12.50
N SER A 18 36.46 21.16 11.27
CA SER A 18 35.18 21.74 10.89
C SER A 18 34.09 20.70 11.11
N THR A 19 33.53 20.69 12.31
CA THR A 19 32.33 19.94 12.64
C THR A 19 31.19 20.62 11.87
N HIS A 20 30.76 20.01 10.77
CA HIS A 20 29.71 20.53 9.90
C HIS A 20 28.36 20.50 10.64
N VAL A 21 28.07 21.54 11.43
CA VAL A 21 26.81 21.68 12.16
C VAL A 21 25.68 21.87 11.16
N VAL A 22 24.72 20.94 11.13
CA VAL A 22 23.50 21.08 10.31
C VAL A 22 22.66 22.23 10.89
N PRO A 23 22.28 23.23 10.07
CA PRO A 23 21.45 24.35 10.53
C PRO A 23 20.13 23.90 11.19
N GLU A 24 19.72 24.58 12.27
CA GLU A 24 18.49 24.28 13.00
C GLU A 24 17.24 24.32 12.12
N SER A 25 17.21 25.24 11.14
CA SER A 25 16.15 25.36 10.14
C SER A 25 15.95 24.09 9.30
N ILE A 26 17.04 23.36 8.99
CA ILE A 26 16.99 22.09 8.26
C ILE A 26 16.38 21.00 9.14
N LEU A 27 16.74 20.94 10.43
CA LEU A 27 16.17 19.96 11.37
C LEU A 27 14.67 20.19 11.61
N GLN A 28 14.25 21.45 11.70
CA GLN A 28 12.83 21.82 11.80
C GLN A 28 12.06 21.37 10.54
N LEU A 29 12.62 21.65 9.35
CA LEU A 29 12.02 21.26 8.07
C LEU A 29 11.89 19.74 7.92
N GLN A 30 12.92 18.97 8.31
CA GLN A 30 12.85 17.50 8.37
C GLN A 30 11.75 17.01 9.32
N GLY A 31 11.56 17.70 10.46
CA GLY A 31 10.47 17.43 11.39
C GLY A 31 9.09 17.67 10.80
N LEU A 32 8.92 18.75 10.05
CA LEU A 32 7.68 19.07 9.36
C LEU A 32 7.35 18.01 8.30
N ILE A 33 8.33 17.65 7.46
CA ILE A 33 8.17 16.62 6.42
C ILE A 33 7.77 15.27 7.05
N TYR A 34 8.42 14.89 8.15
CA TYR A 34 8.04 13.69 8.90
C TYR A 34 6.57 13.72 9.35
N GLN A 35 6.13 14.84 9.93
CA GLN A 35 4.76 14.99 10.40
C GLN A 35 3.75 14.97 9.25
N ASN A 36 4.07 15.60 8.12
CA ASN A 36 3.21 15.62 6.93
C ASN A 36 2.98 14.22 6.36
N PHE A 37 4.03 13.39 6.21
CA PHE A 37 3.83 11.99 5.81
C PHE A 37 3.00 11.20 6.83
N ARG A 38 3.14 11.48 8.13
CA ARG A 38 2.29 10.85 9.16
C ARG A 38 0.82 11.27 9.01
N ARG A 39 0.56 12.53 8.67
CA ARG A 39 -0.80 13.05 8.38
C ARG A 39 -1.37 12.40 7.13
N LEU A 40 -0.62 12.36 6.01
CA LEU A 40 -1.02 11.67 4.78
C LEU A 40 -1.36 10.21 5.06
N ARG A 41 -0.49 9.48 5.78
CA ARG A 41 -0.75 8.09 6.20
C ARG A 41 -2.07 7.95 6.96
N LYS A 42 -2.38 8.85 7.89
CA LYS A 42 -3.61 8.79 8.69
C LYS A 42 -4.88 8.91 7.85
N LYS A 43 -4.83 9.61 6.71
CA LYS A 43 -5.99 9.71 5.81
C LYS A 43 -6.38 8.36 5.21
N PHE A 44 -5.41 7.46 5.05
CA PHE A 44 -5.59 6.12 4.50
C PHE A 44 -5.60 5.05 5.58
N ASP A 45 -5.79 5.44 6.85
CA ASP A 45 -5.83 4.48 7.94
C ASP A 45 -7.03 3.54 7.75
N PRO A 46 -6.81 2.21 7.69
CA PRO A 46 -7.88 1.24 7.52
C PRO A 46 -8.93 1.27 8.63
N TYR A 47 -8.71 1.96 9.76
CA TYR A 47 -9.73 2.10 10.80
C TYR A 47 -10.55 3.39 10.67
N VAL A 48 -9.95 4.48 10.21
CA VAL A 48 -10.64 5.79 10.04
C VAL A 48 -11.61 5.75 8.87
N LEU A 49 -11.22 5.05 7.81
CA LEU A 49 -12.08 4.86 6.66
C LEU A 49 -13.28 3.94 7.02
N TRP A 50 -13.24 3.12 8.06
CA TRP A 50 -14.32 2.15 8.34
C TRP A 50 -15.17 2.53 9.55
N ASP A 51 -15.02 3.77 10.04
CA ASP A 51 -15.82 4.30 11.13
C ASP A 51 -17.24 4.65 10.64
N PRO A 52 -18.29 3.97 11.15
CA PRO A 52 -19.69 4.24 10.79
C PRO A 52 -20.19 5.63 11.22
N THR A 53 -19.44 6.37 12.04
CA THR A 53 -19.88 7.66 12.62
C THR A 53 -19.56 8.89 11.78
N TYR A 54 -18.88 8.76 10.64
CA TYR A 54 -18.73 9.90 9.72
C TYR A 54 -20.10 10.24 9.08
N PRO A 55 -20.62 11.47 9.26
CA PRO A 55 -21.88 11.87 8.67
C PRO A 55 -21.65 12.07 7.17
N VAL A 56 -21.99 11.07 6.38
CA VAL A 56 -21.88 11.13 4.93
C VAL A 56 -23.29 11.32 4.38
N GLY A 57 -23.48 12.43 3.68
CA GLY A 57 -24.74 12.77 3.03
C GLY A 57 -25.11 11.68 2.03
N SER A 58 -26.31 11.13 2.18
CA SER A 58 -26.93 10.24 1.20
C SER A 58 -27.11 11.00 -0.12
N VAL A 59 -26.14 10.84 -1.02
CA VAL A 59 -26.28 11.30 -2.39
C VAL A 59 -26.46 10.04 -3.23
N LYS A 60 -27.69 9.82 -3.71
CA LYS A 60 -27.94 8.93 -4.85
C LYS A 60 -27.05 9.41 -5.99
N THR A 61 -25.91 8.76 -6.21
CA THR A 61 -25.03 9.09 -7.32
C THR A 61 -25.72 8.65 -8.61
N ASN A 62 -26.27 9.62 -9.36
CA ASN A 62 -26.75 9.39 -10.72
C ASN A 62 -25.60 8.82 -11.58
N ARG A 63 -25.92 7.96 -12.56
CA ARG A 63 -24.99 7.30 -13.51
C ARG A 63 -23.97 8.27 -14.13
N GLU A 64 -24.41 9.49 -14.44
CA GLU A 64 -23.57 10.55 -15.01
C GLU A 64 -22.46 10.98 -14.05
N ALA A 65 -22.79 11.21 -12.77
CA ALA A 65 -21.81 11.59 -11.75
C ALA A 65 -20.78 10.48 -11.50
N TRP A 66 -21.17 9.21 -11.64
CA TRP A 66 -20.25 8.08 -11.58
C TRP A 66 -19.27 8.06 -12.75
N ASN A 67 -19.77 8.22 -13.98
CA ASN A 67 -18.91 8.27 -15.16
C ASN A 67 -17.96 9.47 -15.12
N GLU A 68 -18.43 10.62 -14.64
CA GLU A 68 -17.58 11.80 -14.42
C GLU A 68 -16.49 11.52 -13.37
N ALA A 69 -16.84 10.87 -12.25
CA ALA A 69 -15.87 10.48 -11.23
C ALA A 69 -14.82 9.50 -11.79
N LEU A 70 -15.24 8.51 -12.58
CA LEU A 70 -14.32 7.58 -13.24
C LEU A 70 -13.39 8.28 -14.23
N ASN A 71 -13.91 9.21 -15.03
CA ASN A 71 -13.10 10.00 -15.95
C ASN A 71 -12.08 10.87 -15.19
N LYS A 72 -12.50 11.55 -14.12
CA LYS A 72 -11.58 12.33 -13.27
C LYS A 72 -10.51 11.45 -12.64
N LEU A 73 -10.89 10.25 -12.19
CA LEU A 73 -9.97 9.27 -11.62
C LEU A 73 -8.93 8.83 -12.65
N GLN A 74 -9.38 8.43 -13.84
CA GLN A 74 -8.52 7.92 -14.92
C GLN A 74 -7.57 8.98 -15.47
N PHE A 75 -8.08 10.18 -15.79
CA PHE A 75 -7.32 11.16 -16.58
C PHE A 75 -6.62 12.22 -15.74
N ASN A 76 -7.09 12.48 -14.52
CA ASN A 76 -6.55 13.58 -13.70
C ASN A 76 -5.87 13.05 -12.44
N ILE A 77 -6.60 12.31 -11.60
CA ILE A 77 -6.14 11.97 -10.24
C ILE A 77 -5.04 10.91 -10.27
N LEU A 78 -5.24 9.78 -10.94
CA LEU A 78 -4.26 8.69 -10.95
C LEU A 78 -2.94 9.07 -11.66
N PRO A 79 -2.95 9.75 -12.82
CA PRO A 79 -1.71 10.17 -13.48
C PRO A 79 -0.90 11.16 -12.62
N LEU A 80 -1.58 12.16 -12.02
CA LEU A 80 -0.93 13.13 -11.14
C LEU A 80 -0.33 12.46 -9.90
N LEU A 81 -1.12 11.60 -9.24
CA LEU A 81 -0.67 10.86 -8.07
C LEU A 81 0.52 9.94 -8.41
N ARG A 82 0.51 9.28 -9.58
CA ARG A 82 1.63 8.48 -10.06
C ARG A 82 2.90 9.31 -10.20
N GLN A 83 2.81 10.48 -10.84
CA GLN A 83 3.96 11.37 -11.02
C GLN A 83 4.56 11.77 -9.66
N GLN A 84 3.71 12.20 -8.72
CA GLN A 84 4.14 12.60 -7.38
C GLN A 84 4.80 11.44 -6.62
N ILE A 85 4.18 10.26 -6.62
CA ILE A 85 4.71 9.07 -5.94
C ILE A 85 6.04 8.60 -6.55
N ASN A 86 6.21 8.70 -7.86
CA ASN A 86 7.44 8.31 -8.56
C ASN A 86 8.63 9.24 -8.25
N THR A 87 8.39 10.45 -7.75
CA THR A 87 9.47 11.36 -7.33
C THR A 87 10.03 11.00 -5.96
N LEU A 88 9.23 10.34 -5.11
CA LEU A 88 9.59 10.04 -3.72
C LEU A 88 10.87 9.20 -3.55
N PRO A 89 11.14 8.13 -4.34
CA PRO A 89 12.37 7.35 -4.18
C PRO A 89 13.64 8.16 -4.38
N LYS A 90 13.61 9.13 -5.31
CA LYS A 90 14.75 10.03 -5.57
C LYS A 90 14.91 11.03 -4.42
N LEU A 91 13.81 11.66 -4.01
CA LEU A 91 13.85 12.68 -2.96
C LEU A 91 14.17 12.10 -1.56
N LEU A 92 13.84 10.83 -1.31
CA LEU A 92 14.14 10.14 -0.05
C LEU A 92 15.46 9.35 -0.09
N ASN A 93 16.30 9.58 -1.10
CA ASN A 93 17.62 8.96 -1.19
C ASN A 93 18.54 9.48 -0.07
N PRO A 94 19.05 8.59 0.82
CA PRO A 94 19.86 8.97 1.97
C PRO A 94 21.09 9.81 1.67
N SER A 95 21.86 9.43 0.64
CA SER A 95 23.09 10.14 0.29
C SER A 95 22.77 11.56 -0.20
N GLU A 96 21.75 11.66 -1.03
CA GLU A 96 21.30 12.89 -1.65
C GLU A 96 20.67 13.89 -0.68
N LEU A 97 19.98 13.42 0.37
CA LEU A 97 19.42 14.25 1.43
C LEU A 97 20.47 14.70 2.43
N ARG A 98 21.53 13.90 2.64
CA ARG A 98 22.64 14.26 3.54
C ARG A 98 23.52 15.35 2.93
N GLU A 99 23.63 15.36 1.60
CA GLU A 99 24.34 16.38 0.84
C GLU A 99 23.49 17.66 0.61
N ASP A 100 22.21 17.69 1.02
CA ASP A 100 21.29 18.84 0.86
C ASP A 100 21.56 19.94 1.89
N MET A 101 22.77 20.50 1.86
CA MET A 101 23.24 21.50 2.81
C MET A 101 22.45 22.82 2.78
N ASN A 102 21.74 23.09 1.69
CA ASN A 102 20.91 24.29 1.50
C ASN A 102 19.40 24.03 1.73
N GLY A 103 19.00 22.79 2.03
CA GLY A 103 17.61 22.40 2.25
C GLY A 103 16.71 22.45 1.01
N SER A 104 17.28 22.55 -0.20
CA SER A 104 16.54 22.65 -1.45
C SER A 104 15.68 21.42 -1.74
N LYS A 105 16.20 20.22 -1.49
CA LYS A 105 15.46 18.97 -1.68
C LYS A 105 14.38 18.81 -0.63
N LEU A 106 14.64 19.25 0.60
CA LEU A 106 13.63 19.28 1.65
C LEU A 106 12.47 20.23 1.32
N ARG A 107 12.73 21.39 0.69
CA ARG A 107 11.67 22.28 0.21
C ARG A 107 10.86 21.66 -0.92
N LEU A 108 11.52 21.07 -1.91
CA LEU A 108 10.84 20.32 -2.98
C LEU A 108 9.99 19.17 -2.41
N MET A 109 10.48 18.49 -1.38
CA MET A 109 9.70 17.47 -0.67
C MET A 109 8.43 18.05 -0.04
N THR A 110 8.50 19.24 0.58
CA THR A 110 7.30 19.88 1.14
C THR A 110 6.28 20.30 0.09
N GLU A 111 6.74 20.72 -1.10
CA GLU A 111 5.87 21.02 -2.24
C GLU A 111 5.16 19.74 -2.70
N ILE A 112 5.91 18.67 -2.97
CA ILE A 112 5.35 17.36 -3.34
C ILE A 112 4.37 16.84 -2.27
N GLN A 113 4.65 17.04 -0.98
CA GLN A 113 3.72 16.67 0.08
C GLN A 113 2.41 17.45 0.06
N SER A 114 2.45 18.74 -0.28
CA SER A 114 1.26 19.58 -0.43
C SER A 114 0.42 19.11 -1.62
N GLU A 115 1.06 18.86 -2.76
CA GLU A 115 0.35 18.37 -3.95
C GLU A 115 -0.22 16.95 -3.75
N LEU A 116 0.51 16.08 -3.03
CA LEU A 116 0.02 14.78 -2.59
C LEU A 116 -1.20 14.94 -1.68
N ASP A 117 -1.21 15.90 -0.76
CA ASP A 117 -2.34 16.16 0.12
C ASP A 117 -3.61 16.49 -0.67
N GLN A 118 -3.49 17.36 -1.67
CA GLN A 118 -4.59 17.72 -2.56
C GLN A 118 -5.08 16.53 -3.39
N SER A 119 -4.16 15.82 -4.05
CA SER A 119 -4.48 14.69 -4.92
C SER A 119 -5.13 13.54 -4.13
N THR A 120 -4.65 13.30 -2.91
CA THR A 120 -5.23 12.30 -2.01
C THR A 120 -6.60 12.71 -1.48
N ASN A 121 -6.86 14.00 -1.23
CA ASN A 121 -8.20 14.48 -0.88
C ASN A 121 -9.20 14.27 -2.03
N HIS A 122 -8.79 14.53 -3.28
CA HIS A 122 -9.64 14.26 -4.44
C HIS A 122 -9.90 12.76 -4.64
N LEU A 123 -8.91 11.90 -4.37
CA LEU A 123 -9.12 10.45 -4.38
C LEU A 123 -10.12 10.02 -3.29
N LEU A 124 -9.97 10.55 -2.08
CA LEU A 124 -10.83 10.24 -0.93
C LEU A 124 -12.27 10.73 -1.12
N SER A 125 -12.48 11.88 -1.77
CA SER A 125 -13.84 12.35 -2.06
C SER A 125 -14.57 11.39 -3.01
N ILE A 126 -13.88 10.83 -4.00
CA ILE A 126 -14.42 9.77 -4.84
C ILE A 126 -14.73 8.53 -3.99
N LEU A 127 -13.78 8.04 -3.18
CA LEU A 127 -13.98 6.85 -2.35
C LEU A 127 -15.20 6.94 -1.42
N SER A 128 -15.42 8.09 -0.79
CA SER A 128 -16.54 8.32 0.12
C SER A 128 -17.91 8.19 -0.57
N VAL A 129 -18.02 8.60 -1.83
CA VAL A 129 -19.25 8.47 -2.62
C VAL A 129 -19.62 7.00 -2.87
N HIS A 130 -18.63 6.11 -2.99
CA HIS A 130 -18.86 4.72 -3.39
C HIS A 130 -19.29 3.79 -2.26
N ARG A 131 -18.96 4.13 -1.01
CA ARG A 131 -19.27 3.30 0.16
C ARG A 131 -20.75 3.21 0.48
N HIS A 132 -21.55 4.17 0.06
CA HIS A 132 -23.00 4.13 0.28
C HIS A 132 -23.75 3.22 -0.69
N LYS A 133 -23.13 2.80 -1.80
CA LYS A 133 -23.82 2.04 -2.85
C LYS A 133 -23.67 0.52 -2.70
N SER A 134 -22.73 0.03 -1.90
CA SER A 134 -22.45 -1.41 -1.79
C SER A 134 -23.52 -2.20 -1.03
N ASP A 135 -24.35 -1.54 -0.20
CA ASP A 135 -25.11 -2.23 0.84
C ASP A 135 -26.62 -2.34 0.57
N THR A 136 -27.13 -1.86 -0.56
CA THR A 136 -28.58 -1.75 -0.77
C THR A 136 -29.04 -2.12 -2.18
N SER A 137 -28.93 -3.39 -2.55
CA SER A 137 -30.00 -4.11 -3.30
C SER A 137 -29.53 -5.52 -3.68
N PRO A 138 -30.36 -6.55 -3.52
CA PRO A 138 -30.15 -7.81 -4.24
C PRO A 138 -30.20 -7.56 -5.77
N PRO A 139 -29.46 -8.35 -6.57
CA PRO A 139 -29.55 -8.29 -8.03
C PRO A 139 -30.96 -8.68 -8.45
N GLN A 140 -31.64 -7.78 -9.17
CA GLN A 140 -32.97 -8.03 -9.70
C GLN A 140 -32.82 -8.81 -11.01
N ALA A 141 -33.33 -10.05 -11.03
CA ALA A 141 -33.08 -11.04 -12.08
C ALA A 141 -33.65 -10.69 -13.47
N ASP A 142 -34.52 -9.69 -13.55
CA ASP A 142 -35.14 -9.21 -14.78
C ASP A 142 -34.71 -7.76 -15.05
N ASP A 143 -33.48 -7.57 -15.53
CA ASP A 143 -32.97 -6.23 -15.87
C ASP A 143 -32.58 -6.15 -17.35
N PRO A 144 -33.43 -5.56 -18.22
CA PRO A 144 -33.25 -5.58 -19.68
C PRO A 144 -32.07 -4.73 -20.19
N ASP A 145 -31.29 -4.06 -19.31
CA ASP A 145 -30.37 -2.97 -19.69
C ASP A 145 -28.88 -3.15 -19.27
N LEU A 146 -28.43 -4.40 -19.08
CA LEU A 146 -27.05 -4.77 -18.71
C LEU A 146 -26.57 -4.11 -17.41
N GLN A 147 -27.47 -3.94 -16.44
CA GLN A 147 -27.18 -3.27 -15.16
C GLN A 147 -26.24 -4.10 -14.26
N GLU A 148 -26.33 -5.43 -14.32
CA GLU A 148 -25.48 -6.35 -13.56
C GLU A 148 -24.00 -6.27 -13.97
N PHE A 149 -23.71 -6.15 -15.26
CA PHE A 149 -22.32 -6.01 -15.75
C PHE A 149 -21.69 -4.67 -15.33
N LYS A 150 -22.50 -3.61 -15.30
CA LYS A 150 -22.10 -2.29 -14.78
C LYS A 150 -21.87 -2.33 -13.27
N GLN A 151 -22.66 -3.12 -12.53
CA GLN A 151 -22.45 -3.34 -11.09
C GLN A 151 -21.16 -4.11 -10.83
N PHE A 152 -20.84 -5.11 -11.66
CA PHE A 152 -19.57 -5.82 -11.60
C PHE A 152 -18.38 -4.89 -11.79
N ARG A 153 -18.40 -4.01 -12.80
CA ARG A 153 -17.37 -2.97 -12.99
C ARG A 153 -17.25 -2.07 -11.76
N CYS A 154 -18.37 -1.58 -11.22
CA CYS A 154 -18.36 -0.76 -10.01
C CYS A 154 -17.68 -1.48 -8.84
N ARG A 155 -18.04 -2.75 -8.60
CA ARG A 155 -17.43 -3.57 -7.55
C ARG A 155 -15.94 -3.78 -7.79
N ALA A 156 -15.54 -4.08 -9.02
CA ALA A 156 -14.14 -4.27 -9.39
C ALA A 156 -13.32 -2.99 -9.13
N VAL A 157 -13.81 -1.82 -9.56
CA VAL A 157 -13.17 -0.52 -9.29
C VAL A 157 -13.08 -0.26 -7.79
N SER A 158 -14.15 -0.47 -7.02
CA SER A 158 -14.14 -0.29 -5.56
C SER A 158 -13.09 -1.16 -4.87
N LEU A 159 -12.98 -2.44 -5.24
CA LEU A 159 -11.97 -3.35 -4.69
C LEU A 159 -10.55 -2.91 -5.03
N GLN A 160 -10.31 -2.46 -6.27
CA GLN A 160 -8.97 -1.96 -6.66
C GLN A 160 -8.63 -0.62 -5.98
N LEU A 161 -9.62 0.23 -5.77
CA LEU A 161 -9.47 1.48 -5.03
C LEU A 161 -9.15 1.24 -3.54
N GLU A 162 -9.77 0.23 -2.93
CA GLU A 162 -9.42 -0.20 -1.57
C GLU A 162 -7.98 -0.72 -1.50
N TYR A 163 -7.58 -1.54 -2.46
CA TYR A 163 -6.19 -1.99 -2.58
C TYR A 163 -5.22 -0.83 -2.75
N LEU A 164 -5.55 0.16 -3.60
CA LEU A 164 -4.75 1.37 -3.78
C LEU A 164 -4.63 2.16 -2.47
N ASN A 165 -5.73 2.33 -1.71
CA ASN A 165 -5.69 2.98 -0.40
C ASN A 165 -4.71 2.29 0.55
N HIS A 166 -4.74 0.97 0.58
CA HIS A 166 -3.81 0.19 1.39
C HIS A 166 -2.36 0.44 0.94
N GLN A 167 -2.06 0.43 -0.37
CA GLN A 167 -0.71 0.73 -0.84
C GLN A 167 -0.27 2.18 -0.50
N LEU A 168 -1.17 3.15 -0.60
CA LEU A 168 -0.92 4.54 -0.20
C LEU A 168 -0.62 4.65 1.31
N TYR A 169 -1.33 3.91 2.15
CA TYR A 169 -1.01 3.82 3.58
C TYR A 169 0.43 3.32 3.81
N PHE A 170 0.85 2.24 3.13
CA PHE A 170 2.19 1.66 3.32
C PHE A 170 3.29 2.58 2.83
N ILE A 171 3.15 3.21 1.67
CA ILE A 171 4.20 4.11 1.15
C ILE A 171 4.37 5.33 2.06
N PHE A 172 3.29 5.95 2.56
CA PHE A 172 3.41 7.09 3.48
C PHE A 172 3.97 6.68 4.86
N ARG A 173 3.62 5.48 5.35
CA ARG A 173 4.28 4.88 6.53
C ARG A 173 5.78 4.70 6.31
N PHE A 174 6.17 4.27 5.12
CA PHE A 174 7.58 4.07 4.79
C PHE A 174 8.34 5.39 4.67
N CYS A 175 7.74 6.39 4.01
CA CYS A 175 8.31 7.74 3.87
C CYS A 175 8.54 8.40 5.23
N SER A 176 7.52 8.40 6.11
CA SER A 176 7.67 8.90 7.49
C SER A 176 8.75 8.14 8.28
N SER A 177 8.84 6.82 8.12
CA SER A 177 9.85 6.03 8.82
C SER A 177 11.27 6.34 8.33
N SER A 178 11.41 6.62 7.03
CA SER A 178 12.67 7.07 6.42
C SER A 178 13.07 8.45 6.97
N MET A 179 12.14 9.40 7.02
CA MET A 179 12.38 10.74 7.58
C MET A 179 12.76 10.74 9.06
N ARG A 180 12.20 9.84 9.86
CA ARG A 180 12.54 9.72 11.28
C ARG A 180 13.98 9.29 11.51
N GLU A 181 14.55 8.50 10.62
CA GLU A 181 15.88 7.96 10.79
C GLU A 181 16.98 8.89 10.31
N PHE A 182 16.68 9.79 9.36
CA PHE A 182 17.59 10.89 9.02
C PHE A 182 17.90 11.82 10.19
N LYS A 183 17.05 11.83 11.24
CA LYS A 183 17.31 12.59 12.47
C LYS A 183 18.35 11.96 13.40
N LYS A 184 18.78 10.72 13.15
CA LYS A 184 19.74 10.03 14.02
C LYS A 184 21.18 10.33 13.55
N PRO A 185 22.08 10.81 14.42
CA PRO A 185 23.50 10.96 14.07
C PRO A 185 24.07 9.57 13.72
N THR A 186 24.68 9.46 12.53
CA THR A 186 25.06 8.16 11.97
C THR A 186 26.52 7.84 12.29
N ASN A 187 26.75 6.95 13.26
CA ASN A 187 28.05 6.27 13.44
C ASN A 187 28.11 4.88 12.77
N VAL A 188 27.09 4.46 12.03
CA VAL A 188 27.15 3.20 11.27
C VAL A 188 26.44 3.36 9.93
N LEU A 189 27.23 3.49 8.85
CA LEU A 189 26.79 3.36 7.47
C LEU A 189 26.39 1.89 7.21
N SER A 190 25.32 1.42 7.86
CA SER A 190 24.92 0.01 7.85
C SER A 190 24.02 -0.29 6.66
N HIS A 191 24.02 -1.56 6.23
CA HIS A 191 23.16 -2.19 5.20
C HIS A 191 21.66 -1.82 5.29
N SER A 192 21.22 -1.26 6.43
CA SER A 192 19.92 -0.63 6.65
C SER A 192 19.51 0.39 5.57
N HIS A 193 20.40 1.28 5.11
CA HIS A 193 20.02 2.35 4.16
C HIS A 193 19.73 1.84 2.74
N GLN A 194 20.47 0.84 2.28
CA GLN A 194 20.32 0.26 0.94
C GLN A 194 19.08 -0.65 0.86
N ASN A 195 18.82 -1.45 1.91
CA ASN A 195 17.58 -2.20 2.06
C ASN A 195 16.34 -1.28 2.08
N ARG A 196 16.46 -0.05 2.60
CA ARG A 196 15.35 0.91 2.62
C ARG A 196 15.09 1.57 1.27
N ARG A 197 16.14 1.94 0.54
CA ARG A 197 15.99 2.44 -0.83
C ARG A 197 15.30 1.38 -1.69
N CYS A 198 15.70 0.11 -1.54
CA CYS A 198 15.01 -1.00 -2.17
C CYS A 198 13.52 -1.03 -1.77
N GLY A 199 13.24 -0.92 -0.47
CA GLY A 199 11.87 -0.90 0.05
C GLY A 199 11.00 0.25 -0.47
N ILE A 200 11.52 1.48 -0.62
CA ILE A 200 10.70 2.59 -1.17
C ILE A 200 10.42 2.40 -2.66
N VAL A 201 11.41 1.94 -3.42
CA VAL A 201 11.24 1.66 -4.86
C VAL A 201 10.19 0.57 -5.04
N GLU A 202 10.29 -0.53 -4.29
CA GLU A 202 9.30 -1.62 -4.30
C GLU A 202 7.89 -1.10 -3.94
N ARG A 203 7.77 -0.26 -2.90
CA ARG A 203 6.47 0.33 -2.53
C ARG A 203 5.92 1.26 -3.61
N THR A 204 6.76 2.05 -4.25
CA THR A 204 6.38 2.88 -5.40
C THR A 204 5.86 2.02 -6.55
N THR A 205 6.53 0.90 -6.87
CA THR A 205 6.05 -0.03 -7.90
C THR A 205 4.71 -0.65 -7.55
N LEU A 206 4.49 -1.05 -6.29
CA LEU A 206 3.19 -1.60 -5.85
C LEU A 206 2.05 -0.57 -5.92
N VAL A 207 2.32 0.69 -5.62
CA VAL A 207 1.34 1.78 -5.80
C VAL A 207 1.03 1.99 -7.28
N ALA A 208 2.05 2.02 -8.15
CA ALA A 208 1.87 2.16 -9.59
C ALA A 208 1.05 0.99 -10.18
N ASP A 209 1.33 -0.24 -9.76
CA ASP A 209 0.57 -1.43 -10.16
C ASP A 209 -0.88 -1.35 -9.68
N ALA A 210 -1.13 -0.85 -8.46
CA ALA A 210 -2.48 -0.64 -7.95
C ALA A 210 -3.24 0.38 -8.79
N MET A 211 -2.60 1.49 -9.18
CA MET A 211 -3.19 2.48 -10.08
C MET A 211 -3.50 1.89 -11.46
N ASP A 212 -2.59 1.08 -12.02
CA ASP A 212 -2.81 0.40 -13.31
C ASP A 212 -3.99 -0.56 -13.25
N LYS A 213 -4.16 -1.29 -12.13
CA LYS A 213 -5.33 -2.14 -11.91
C LYS A 213 -6.62 -1.32 -11.86
N VAL A 214 -6.62 -0.16 -11.20
CA VAL A 214 -7.79 0.73 -11.20
C VAL A 214 -8.11 1.20 -12.62
N ILE A 215 -7.12 1.72 -13.35
CA ILE A 215 -7.29 2.17 -14.75
C ILE A 215 -7.81 1.02 -15.63
N LYS A 216 -7.26 -0.18 -15.47
CA LYS A 216 -7.70 -1.38 -16.18
C LYS A 216 -9.17 -1.69 -15.90
N CYS A 217 -9.62 -1.63 -14.65
CA CYS A 217 -11.02 -1.83 -14.29
C CYS A 217 -11.95 -0.77 -14.90
N ILE A 218 -11.47 0.47 -15.07
CA ILE A 218 -12.24 1.56 -15.70
C ILE A 218 -12.35 1.35 -17.21
N THR A 219 -11.25 0.97 -17.86
CA THR A 219 -11.11 0.98 -19.33
C THR A 219 -11.46 -0.35 -19.99
N SER A 220 -11.30 -1.46 -19.29
CA SER A 220 -11.50 -2.78 -19.88
C SER A 220 -12.97 -3.07 -20.16
N HIS A 221 -13.21 -3.86 -21.20
CA HIS A 221 -14.51 -4.45 -21.43
C HIS A 221 -14.90 -5.33 -20.23
N GLU A 222 -16.17 -5.27 -19.82
CA GLU A 222 -16.65 -5.93 -18.60
C GLU A 222 -16.43 -7.45 -18.64
N PHE A 223 -16.57 -8.04 -19.83
CA PHE A 223 -16.27 -9.45 -20.07
C PHE A 223 -14.82 -9.85 -19.74
N ILE A 224 -13.84 -9.01 -20.09
CA ILE A 224 -12.42 -9.27 -19.77
C ILE A 224 -12.22 -9.29 -18.26
N LEU A 225 -12.86 -8.34 -17.55
CA LEU A 225 -12.78 -8.27 -16.09
C LEU A 225 -13.41 -9.49 -15.41
N ILE A 226 -14.52 -9.99 -15.96
CA ILE A 226 -15.20 -11.20 -15.48
C ILE A 226 -14.32 -12.43 -15.71
N GLN A 227 -13.77 -12.61 -16.91
CA GLN A 227 -12.86 -13.71 -17.21
C GLN A 227 -11.63 -13.73 -16.29
N GLU A 228 -11.03 -12.57 -16.05
CA GLU A 228 -9.91 -12.45 -15.10
C GLU A 228 -10.31 -12.77 -13.67
N ASN A 229 -11.53 -12.42 -13.27
CA ASN A 229 -12.06 -12.79 -11.96
C ASN A 229 -12.24 -14.31 -11.85
N TRP A 230 -12.83 -14.96 -12.86
CA TRP A 230 -12.96 -16.41 -12.88
C TRP A 230 -11.60 -17.11 -12.83
N ALA A 231 -10.57 -16.60 -13.51
CA ALA A 231 -9.22 -17.16 -13.44
C ALA A 231 -8.63 -17.06 -12.02
N LYS A 232 -8.91 -15.98 -11.29
CA LYS A 232 -8.53 -15.84 -9.88
C LYS A 232 -9.29 -16.83 -8.99
N GLU A 233 -10.58 -17.03 -9.21
CA GLU A 233 -11.37 -18.03 -8.47
C GLU A 233 -10.83 -19.45 -8.69
N VAL A 234 -10.47 -19.81 -9.93
CA VAL A 234 -9.83 -21.09 -10.23
C VAL A 234 -8.53 -21.28 -9.42
N SER A 235 -7.68 -20.24 -9.39
CA SER A 235 -6.42 -20.27 -8.62
C SER A 235 -6.66 -20.33 -7.10
N SER A 236 -7.69 -19.63 -6.62
CA SER A 236 -8.12 -19.66 -5.21
C SER A 236 -8.57 -21.06 -4.80
N HIS A 237 -9.34 -21.74 -5.66
CA HIS A 237 -9.75 -23.12 -5.44
C HIS A 237 -8.56 -24.07 -5.36
N ASP A 238 -7.53 -23.90 -6.20
CA ASP A 238 -6.31 -24.71 -6.11
C ASP A 238 -5.65 -24.56 -4.72
N ASN A 239 -5.50 -23.33 -4.23
CA ASN A 239 -4.97 -23.05 -2.90
C ASN A 239 -5.83 -23.65 -1.78
N GLN A 240 -7.15 -23.51 -1.86
CA GLN A 240 -8.09 -24.05 -0.86
C GLN A 240 -8.03 -25.58 -0.80
N ILE A 241 -7.93 -26.25 -1.96
CA ILE A 241 -7.76 -27.71 -2.02
C ILE A 241 -6.44 -28.10 -1.34
N THR A 242 -5.34 -27.38 -1.61
CA THR A 242 -4.05 -27.64 -0.97
C THR A 242 -4.12 -27.45 0.54
N GLU A 243 -4.67 -26.34 1.03
CA GLU A 243 -4.80 -26.06 2.46
C GLU A 243 -5.69 -27.09 3.17
N LEU A 244 -6.87 -27.41 2.61
CA LEU A 244 -7.76 -28.43 3.16
C LEU A 244 -7.09 -29.82 3.18
N SER A 245 -6.35 -30.18 2.13
CA SER A 245 -5.63 -31.45 2.08
C SER A 245 -4.55 -31.53 3.17
N GLN A 246 -3.83 -30.44 3.42
CA GLN A 246 -2.84 -30.35 4.50
C GLN A 246 -3.51 -30.48 5.87
N LEU A 247 -4.64 -29.79 6.09
CA LEU A 247 -5.39 -29.86 7.34
C LEU A 247 -5.94 -31.28 7.61
N ILE A 248 -6.47 -31.95 6.58
CA ILE A 248 -6.93 -33.35 6.68
C ILE A 248 -5.77 -34.28 7.00
N HIS A 249 -4.62 -34.11 6.34
CA HIS A 249 -3.44 -34.92 6.59
C HIS A 249 -2.93 -34.77 8.03
N GLN A 250 -2.85 -33.53 8.53
CA GLN A 250 -2.44 -33.24 9.90
C GLN A 250 -3.42 -33.78 10.95
N ALA A 251 -4.73 -33.75 10.67
CA ALA A 251 -5.75 -34.27 11.58
C ALA A 251 -5.79 -35.81 11.61
N THR A 252 -5.43 -36.46 10.50
CA THR A 252 -5.39 -37.93 10.37
C THR A 252 -4.08 -38.50 10.92
N ASN A 253 -2.98 -37.78 10.72
CA ASN A 253 -1.63 -38.14 11.14
C ASN A 253 -1.06 -37.06 12.07
N PRO A 254 -1.54 -36.96 13.33
CA PRO A 254 -1.01 -35.99 14.27
C PRO A 254 0.49 -36.25 14.50
N PRO A 255 1.35 -35.23 14.44
CA PRO A 255 2.77 -35.40 14.74
C PRO A 255 2.94 -35.93 16.17
N GLU A 256 3.91 -36.83 16.37
CA GLU A 256 4.27 -37.28 17.71
C GLU A 256 4.65 -36.07 18.58
N PRO A 257 4.24 -36.04 19.86
CA PRO A 257 4.58 -34.93 20.74
C PRO A 257 6.09 -34.87 20.91
N GLU A 258 6.72 -33.82 20.37
CA GLU A 258 8.13 -33.56 20.65
C GLU A 258 8.30 -33.38 22.16
N ALA A 259 9.25 -34.13 22.75
CA ALA A 259 9.53 -34.18 24.18
C ALA A 259 9.97 -32.82 24.78
N ASN A 260 10.12 -31.78 23.97
CA ASN A 260 10.55 -30.46 24.39
C ASN A 260 9.43 -29.45 24.14
N GLY A 261 8.64 -29.17 25.18
CA GLY A 261 7.44 -28.33 25.18
C GLY A 261 7.65 -26.86 24.81
N LYS A 262 7.98 -26.58 23.54
CA LYS A 262 7.78 -25.28 22.92
C LYS A 262 6.78 -25.42 21.78
N PRO A 263 5.57 -24.86 21.90
CA PRO A 263 4.65 -24.83 20.77
C PRO A 263 5.24 -23.91 19.70
N SER A 264 5.72 -24.49 18.61
CA SER A 264 5.98 -23.73 17.38
C SER A 264 4.65 -23.10 16.95
N GLY A 265 4.65 -21.79 16.69
CA GLY A 265 3.44 -20.97 16.43
C GLY A 265 2.61 -21.36 15.20
N GLN A 266 2.87 -22.52 14.59
CA GLN A 266 2.12 -23.13 13.50
C GLN A 266 1.11 -24.20 13.96
N LEU A 267 1.16 -24.63 15.23
CA LEU A 267 0.33 -25.73 15.76
C LEU A 267 -1.13 -25.35 16.11
N ALA A 268 -1.65 -24.21 15.64
CA ALA A 268 -2.91 -23.63 16.11
C ALA A 268 -4.13 -23.84 15.19
N ARG A 269 -4.00 -24.51 14.03
CA ARG A 269 -5.14 -24.87 13.18
C ARG A 269 -5.22 -26.37 12.97
N SER A 270 -5.41 -27.16 14.02
CA SER A 270 -5.82 -28.56 13.81
C SER A 270 -7.31 -28.60 13.51
N LEU A 271 -7.68 -29.17 12.36
CA LEU A 271 -9.07 -29.48 12.04
C LEU A 271 -9.63 -30.45 13.10
N SER A 272 -10.80 -30.14 13.66
CA SER A 272 -11.42 -31.05 14.64
C SER A 272 -11.78 -32.39 13.99
N LYS A 273 -11.65 -33.50 14.72
CA LYS A 273 -12.03 -34.83 14.20
C LYS A 273 -13.48 -34.89 13.71
N HIS A 274 -14.36 -34.09 14.30
CA HIS A 274 -15.77 -33.98 13.90
C HIS A 274 -15.98 -33.24 12.57
N ALA A 275 -15.07 -32.34 12.20
CA ALA A 275 -15.11 -31.62 10.93
C ALA A 275 -14.41 -32.35 9.78
N LEU A 276 -13.71 -33.46 10.08
CA LEU A 276 -12.95 -34.23 9.08
C LEU A 276 -13.81 -34.74 7.91
N PRO A 277 -14.99 -35.36 8.15
CA PRO A 277 -15.84 -35.84 7.04
C PRO A 277 -16.36 -34.69 6.16
N LEU A 278 -16.64 -33.54 6.78
CA LEU A 278 -17.08 -32.34 6.07
C LEU A 278 -15.95 -31.78 5.19
N ALA A 279 -14.73 -31.65 5.72
CA ALA A 279 -13.58 -31.17 4.97
C ALA A 279 -13.25 -32.09 3.78
N GLN A 280 -13.32 -33.41 3.97
CA GLN A 280 -13.14 -34.40 2.91
C GLN A 280 -14.23 -34.26 1.82
N SER A 281 -15.47 -34.03 2.22
CA SER A 281 -16.61 -33.85 1.30
C SER A 281 -16.57 -32.51 0.54
N LEU A 282 -15.90 -31.50 1.09
CA LEU A 282 -15.78 -30.18 0.47
C LEU A 282 -14.79 -30.18 -0.70
N ILE A 283 -13.75 -31.04 -0.67
CA ILE A 283 -12.76 -31.11 -1.75
C ILE A 283 -13.41 -31.41 -3.12
N PRO A 284 -14.26 -32.44 -3.28
CA PRO A 284 -15.00 -32.66 -4.52
C PRO A 284 -15.85 -31.47 -4.96
N ALA A 285 -16.54 -30.80 -4.03
CA ALA A 285 -17.37 -29.64 -4.35
C ALA A 285 -16.53 -28.47 -4.90
N ILE A 286 -15.38 -28.18 -4.27
CA ILE A 286 -14.43 -27.16 -4.74
C ILE A 286 -13.87 -27.55 -6.12
N LYS A 287 -13.54 -28.83 -6.33
CA LYS A 287 -13.06 -29.33 -7.64
C LYS A 287 -14.10 -29.16 -8.75
N LEU A 288 -15.38 -29.41 -8.47
CA LEU A 288 -16.48 -29.24 -9.42
C LEU A 288 -16.69 -27.76 -9.76
N SER A 289 -16.71 -26.89 -8.75
CA SER A 289 -16.75 -25.43 -8.93
C SER A 289 -15.60 -24.94 -9.81
N ARG A 290 -14.37 -25.38 -9.51
CA ARG A 290 -13.17 -25.08 -10.30
C ARG A 290 -13.28 -25.55 -11.76
N LEU A 291 -13.77 -26.77 -11.98
CA LEU A 291 -13.98 -27.31 -13.34
C LEU A 291 -15.01 -26.48 -14.12
N PHE A 292 -16.11 -26.08 -13.48
CA PHE A 292 -17.12 -25.23 -14.08
C PHE A 292 -16.51 -23.91 -14.58
N PHE A 293 -15.79 -23.18 -13.72
CA PHE A 293 -15.15 -21.93 -14.12
C PHE A 293 -14.08 -22.12 -15.19
N LYS A 294 -13.26 -23.18 -15.07
CA LYS A 294 -12.23 -23.50 -16.07
C LYS A 294 -12.84 -23.77 -17.45
N ASN A 295 -13.90 -24.56 -17.51
CA ASN A 295 -14.58 -24.88 -18.77
C ASN A 295 -15.19 -23.63 -19.40
N ILE A 296 -15.81 -22.75 -18.61
CA ILE A 296 -16.34 -21.49 -19.11
C ILE A 296 -15.23 -20.61 -19.71
N ILE A 297 -14.08 -20.51 -19.03
CA ILE A 297 -12.94 -19.75 -19.54
C ILE A 297 -12.42 -20.33 -20.86
N GLU A 298 -12.33 -21.65 -20.98
CA GLU A 298 -11.85 -22.33 -22.20
C GLU A 298 -12.82 -22.21 -23.38
N LEU A 299 -14.14 -22.26 -23.14
CA LEU A 299 -15.17 -22.12 -24.17
C LEU A 299 -15.28 -20.70 -24.75
N LEU A 300 -14.78 -19.71 -24.02
CA LEU A 300 -14.90 -18.29 -24.34
C LEU A 300 -13.60 -17.67 -24.87
N ARG A 301 -12.62 -18.51 -25.22
CA ARG A 301 -11.33 -18.13 -25.82
C ARG A 301 -11.32 -18.49 -27.30
#